data_AF-A0A969NKA2-F1
#
_entry.id   AF-A0A969NKA2-F1
#
_cell.length_a   1.000
_cell.length_b   1.000
_cell.length_c   1.000
_cell.angle_alpha   90.00
_cell.angle_beta   90.00
_cell.angle_gamma   90.00
#
_symmetry.space_group_name_H-M   'P 1'
#
loop_
_entity.id
_entity.type
_entity.pdbx_description
1 polymer ?
#
loop_
_entity_poly.entity_id
_entity_poly.type
_entity_poly.pdbx_seq_one_letter_code
_entity_poly.pdbx_strand_id
1 'polypeptide(L)'
;YDRDYTGHLQVIRNFIETFDNLQTVGRNGMHRYNNQDHSMLTAILAAKNILGERHDIWDVNTERSYHEEFTQEEWQQRQQRLLKSEV
;
A
#
# COMPACT_ATOMS: atom_id res chain seq x y z
N TYR A 1 -8.41 10.08 8.64
CA TYR A 1 -9.43 9.13 8.14
C TYR A 1 -10.63 9.20 9.06
N ASP A 2 -11.82 9.42 8.51
CA ASP A 2 -13.09 9.35 9.24
C ASP A 2 -13.79 8.01 8.98
N ARG A 3 -15.00 7.81 9.52
CA ARG A 3 -15.74 6.54 9.38
C ARG A 3 -16.22 6.27 7.95
N ASP A 4 -16.40 7.32 7.16
CA ASP A 4 -16.98 7.25 5.82
C ASP A 4 -15.93 7.33 4.71
N TYR A 5 -14.66 7.50 5.07
CA TYR A 5 -13.51 7.62 4.17
C TYR A 5 -13.51 6.57 3.06
N THR A 6 -13.69 5.30 3.41
CA THR A 6 -13.67 4.20 2.42
C THR A 6 -14.80 4.36 1.40
N GLY A 7 -15.98 4.81 1.85
CA GLY A 7 -17.12 5.08 0.98
C GLY A 7 -16.84 6.23 0.01
N HIS A 8 -16.33 7.35 0.52
CA HIS A 8 -15.95 8.50 -0.31
C HIS A 8 -14.82 8.16 -1.30
N LEU A 9 -13.81 7.40 -0.84
CA LEU A 9 -12.72 6.95 -1.70
C LEU A 9 -13.23 6.07 -2.83
N GLN A 10 -14.20 5.17 -2.55
CA GLN A 10 -14.77 4.30 -3.57
C GLN A 10 -15.51 5.08 -4.65
N VAL A 11 -16.23 6.15 -4.30
CA VAL A 11 -16.89 7.04 -5.28
C VAL A 11 -15.87 7.64 -6.25
N ILE A 12 -14.76 8.17 -5.72
CA ILE A 12 -13.71 8.79 -6.54
C ILE A 12 -12.99 7.72 -7.38
N ARG A 13 -12.66 6.57 -6.79
CA ARG A 13 -12.02 5.46 -7.49
C ARG A 13 -12.86 4.99 -8.67
N ASN A 14 -14.14 4.73 -8.44
CA ASN A 14 -15.06 4.27 -9.49
C ASN A 14 -15.14 5.25 -10.66
N PHE A 15 -15.10 6.56 -10.39
CA PHE A 15 -15.07 7.58 -11.43
C PHE A 15 -13.74 7.57 -12.19
N ILE A 16 -12.60 7.47 -11.49
CA ILE A 16 -11.28 7.47 -12.14
C ILE A 16 -11.06 6.20 -12.98
N GLU A 17 -11.58 5.05 -12.54
CA GLU A 17 -11.46 3.78 -13.27
C GLU A 17 -12.21 3.75 -14.61
N THR A 18 -13.02 4.78 -14.94
CA THR A 18 -13.65 4.90 -16.26
C THR A 18 -12.69 5.40 -17.35
N PHE A 19 -11.49 5.86 -17.00
CA PHE A 19 -10.50 6.35 -17.95
C PHE A 19 -9.55 5.23 -18.39
N ASP A 20 -9.59 4.86 -19.67
CA ASP A 20 -8.74 3.78 -20.23
C ASP A 20 -7.24 4.13 -20.26
N ASN A 21 -6.88 5.40 -20.12
CA ASN A 21 -5.53 5.94 -20.27
C ASN A 21 -4.99 6.62 -19.01
N LEU A 22 -5.54 6.30 -17.83
CA LEU A 22 -5.13 6.88 -16.55
C LEU A 22 -4.87 5.78 -15.52
N GLN A 23 -3.74 5.87 -14.82
CA GLN A 23 -3.47 5.10 -13.61
C GLN A 23 -3.00 6.02 -12.49
N THR A 24 -3.60 5.85 -11.33
CA THR A 24 -3.25 6.56 -10.11
C THR A 24 -2.24 5.77 -9.29
N VAL A 25 -1.21 6.44 -8.78
CA VAL A 25 -0.14 5.80 -8.00
C VAL A 25 0.22 6.63 -6.76
N GLY A 26 0.87 5.97 -5.80
CA GLY A 26 1.41 6.59 -4.60
C GLY A 26 0.36 7.21 -3.67
N ARG A 27 0.87 7.95 -2.67
CA ARG A 27 0.06 8.52 -1.58
C ARG A 27 -1.09 9.41 -2.06
N ASN A 28 -0.78 10.39 -2.91
CA ASN A 28 -1.76 11.39 -3.33
C ASN A 28 -2.69 10.86 -4.42
N GLY A 29 -2.18 10.09 -5.37
CA GLY A 29 -2.99 9.53 -6.46
C GLY A 29 -4.05 8.55 -5.95
N MET A 30 -3.72 7.79 -4.90
CA MET A 30 -4.63 6.78 -4.33
C MET A 30 -5.31 7.28 -3.04
N HIS A 31 -4.97 8.48 -2.57
CA HIS A 31 -5.41 9.08 -1.31
C HIS A 31 -5.18 8.20 -0.06
N ARG A 32 -4.22 7.27 -0.10
CA ARG A 32 -3.88 6.35 0.99
C ARG A 32 -2.62 6.78 1.72
N TYR A 33 -2.58 6.57 3.03
CA TYR A 33 -1.39 6.79 3.84
C TYR A 33 -0.49 5.57 3.70
N ASN A 34 0.58 5.72 2.95
CA ASN A 34 1.47 4.62 2.60
C ASN A 34 2.94 5.06 2.67
N ASN A 35 3.82 4.18 3.13
CA ASN A 35 5.25 4.49 3.23
C ASN A 35 5.90 4.65 1.83
N GLN A 36 7.11 5.19 1.78
CA GLN A 36 7.78 5.55 0.53
C GLN A 36 8.03 4.34 -0.37
N ASP A 37 8.34 3.19 0.21
CA ASP A 37 8.47 1.89 -0.45
C ASP A 37 7.19 1.47 -1.18
N HIS A 38 6.02 1.65 -0.55
CA HIS A 38 4.74 1.40 -1.18
C HIS A 38 4.46 2.38 -2.32
N SER A 39 4.77 3.66 -2.13
CA SER A 39 4.65 4.67 -3.21
C SER A 39 5.55 4.33 -4.41
N MET A 40 6.76 3.84 -4.18
CA MET A 40 7.64 3.38 -5.26
C MET A 40 7.15 2.09 -5.92
N LEU A 41 6.67 1.11 -5.13
CA LEU A 41 6.16 -0.15 -5.66
C LEU A 41 4.95 0.07 -6.58
N THR A 42 3.99 0.89 -6.15
CA THR A 42 2.81 1.23 -6.97
C THR A 42 3.20 1.91 -8.28
N ALA A 43 4.21 2.79 -8.26
CA ALA A 43 4.74 3.43 -9.47
C ALA A 43 5.42 2.43 -10.42
N ILE A 44 6.20 1.48 -9.90
CA ILE A 44 6.84 0.43 -10.71
C ILE A 44 5.80 -0.47 -11.37
N LEU A 45 4.76 -0.88 -10.63
CA LEU A 45 3.69 -1.72 -11.17
C LEU A 45 2.87 -0.99 -12.23
N ALA A 46 2.64 0.32 -12.07
CA ALA A 46 2.02 1.14 -13.11
C ALA A 46 2.85 1.21 -14.38
N ALA A 47 4.17 1.41 -14.26
CA ALA A 47 5.06 1.39 -15.41
C ALA A 47 5.02 0.04 -16.14
N LYS A 48 4.97 -1.07 -15.40
CA LYS A 48 4.81 -2.42 -15.98
C LYS A 48 3.47 -2.61 -16.69
N ASN A 49 2.39 -2.05 -16.15
CA ASN A 49 1.09 -2.08 -16.82
C ASN A 49 1.13 -1.36 -18.17
N ILE A 50 1.80 -0.21 -18.24
CA ILE A 50 2.03 0.53 -19.51
C ILE A 50 2.81 -0.35 -20.50
N LEU A 51 3.73 -1.18 -20.02
CA LEU A 51 4.51 -2.12 -20.83
C LEU A 51 3.76 -3.43 -21.18
N GLY A 52 2.49 -3.55 -20.81
CA GLY A 52 1.62 -4.67 -21.21
C GLY A 52 1.38 -5.73 -20.13
N GLU A 53 1.90 -5.55 -18.92
CA GLU A 53 1.53 -6.38 -17.77
C GLU A 53 0.16 -5.97 -17.20
N ARG A 54 -0.37 -6.76 -16.24
CA ARG A 54 -1.65 -6.47 -15.56
C ARG A 54 -1.54 -6.69 -14.06
N HIS A 55 -1.36 -5.59 -13.33
CA HIS A 55 -1.29 -5.52 -11.88
C HIS A 55 -2.42 -4.66 -11.34
N ASP A 56 -3.12 -5.15 -10.30
CA ASP A 56 -4.03 -4.33 -9.53
C ASP A 56 -3.24 -3.49 -8.51
N ILE A 57 -3.02 -2.23 -8.84
CA ILE A 57 -2.26 -1.29 -8.02
C ILE A 57 -3.02 -0.95 -6.73
N TRP A 58 -4.35 -0.99 -6.74
CA TRP A 58 -5.18 -0.68 -5.58
C TRP A 58 -5.22 -1.81 -4.55
N ASP A 59 -4.75 -3.00 -4.89
CA ASP A 59 -4.63 -4.13 -3.97
C ASP A 59 -3.20 -4.33 -3.44
N VAL A 60 -2.27 -3.46 -3.83
CA VAL A 60 -0.88 -3.53 -3.39
C VAL A 60 -0.79 -3.24 -1.89
N ASN A 61 -0.59 -4.30 -1.09
CA ASN A 61 -0.14 -4.31 0.31
C ASN A 61 -0.67 -3.16 1.20
N THR A 62 -1.97 -3.20 1.50
CA THR A 62 -2.60 -2.41 2.56
C THR A 62 -2.37 -2.95 3.97
N GLU A 63 -1.96 -4.22 4.14
CA GLU A 63 -1.85 -4.86 5.45
C GLU A 63 -0.50 -4.61 6.15
N ARG A 64 0.62 -4.59 5.43
CA ARG A 64 1.96 -4.43 6.05
C ARG A 64 2.23 -3.03 6.61
N SER A 65 1.61 -2.00 6.05
CA SER A 65 1.77 -0.61 6.52
C SER A 65 1.21 -0.38 7.92
N TYR A 66 0.20 -1.16 8.32
CA TYR A 66 -0.38 -1.09 9.67
C TYR A 66 0.37 -1.94 10.70
N HIS A 67 1.15 -2.94 10.27
CA HIS A 67 1.91 -3.82 11.17
C HIS A 67 3.32 -3.29 11.51
N GLU A 68 3.66 -2.07 11.10
CA GLU A 68 4.89 -1.40 11.55
C GLU A 68 4.73 -0.65 12.89
N GLU A 69 3.53 -0.64 13.47
CA GLU A 69 3.36 -0.35 14.90
C GLU A 69 3.50 -1.64 15.71
N PHE A 70 4.73 -2.16 15.82
CA PHE A 70 4.98 -3.16 16.86
C PHE A 70 4.86 -2.46 18.22
N THR A 71 4.05 -3.02 19.10
CA THR A 71 4.08 -2.68 20.52
C THR A 71 5.48 -2.92 21.09
N GLN A 72 5.82 -2.26 22.20
CA GLN A 72 7.08 -2.49 22.91
C GLN A 72 7.30 -3.99 23.19
N GLU A 73 6.24 -4.73 23.50
CA GLU A 73 6.28 -6.17 23.77
C GLU A 73 6.60 -6.99 22.51
N GLU A 74 6.00 -6.68 21.36
CA GLU A 74 6.28 -7.37 20.09
C GLU A 74 7.70 -7.10 19.60
N TRP A 75 8.22 -5.88 19.83
CA TRP A 75 9.62 -5.54 19.56
C TRP A 75 10.58 -6.38 20.41
N GLN A 76 10.33 -6.50 21.73
CA GLN A 76 11.15 -7.28 22.64
C GLN A 76 11.14 -8.78 22.28
N GLN A 77 9.97 -9.32 21.92
CA GLN A 77 9.85 -10.72 21.50
C GLN A 77 10.57 -10.98 20.17
N ARG A 78 10.49 -10.05 19.21
CA ARG A 78 11.19 -10.16 17.94
C ARG A 78 12.71 -10.10 18.11
N GLN A 79 13.21 -9.21 18.97
CA GLN A 79 14.64 -9.13 19.31
C GLN A 79 15.14 -10.44 19.94
N GLN A 80 14.42 -10.98 20.93
CA GLN A 80 14.78 -12.26 21.55
C GLN A 80 14.78 -13.43 20.55
N ARG A 81 13.85 -13.41 19.57
CA ARG A 81 13.78 -14.45 18.55
C ARG A 81 14.98 -14.41 17.60
N LEU A 82 15.40 -13.21 17.19
CA LEU A 82 16.56 -13.01 16.31
C LEU A 82 17.87 -13.41 17.00
N LEU A 83 18.04 -13.02 18.27
CA LEU A 83 19.20 -13.40 19.10
C LEU A 83 19.33 -14.92 19.31
N LYS A 84 18.22 -15.66 19.31
CA LYS A 84 18.22 -17.13 19.44
C LYS A 84 18.43 -17.86 18.12
N SER A 85 18.25 -17.21 16.98
CA SER A 85 18.45 -17.81 15.66
C SER A 85 19.89 -17.66 15.12
N GLU A 86 20.71 -16.85 15.79
CA GLU A 86 22.14 -16.67 15.47
C GLU A 86 23.07 -17.59 16.31
N VAL A 87 22.51 -18.58 17.00
CA VAL A 87 23.23 -19.60 17.79
C VAL A 87 22.96 -20.99 17.24
#